data_AF-A0A942T465-F1
#
_entry.id   AF-A0A942T465-F1
#
_cell.length_a   1.000
_cell.length_b   1.000
_cell.length_c   1.000
_cell.angle_alpha   90.00
_cell.angle_beta   90.00
_cell.angle_gamma   90.00
#
_symmetry.space_group_name_H-M   'P 1'
#
loop_
_entity.id
_entity.type
_entity.pdbx_description
1 polymer ?
#
loop_
_entity_poly.entity_id
_entity_poly.type
_entity_poly.pdbx_seq_one_letter_code
_entity_poly.pdbx_strand_id
1 'polypeptide(L)'
;MWKMHEIREMIKLFEESSLQEMEVDLEDAGSKISLKKQENALESYVRIEPPTAQVVSLAVKEAPVPVKQEIPRPVVQSVAVESEIVQEKSTRSIDANDPSIYKIISPMVGTFYQAPGEDAAPFVKIGDKVEKSTIVCILEAMKLFNEIEAEVTGEIVEILVKNGQLVEHGQPLFLVKTE
;
A
#
# COMPACT_ATOMS: atom_id res chain seq x y z
N MET A 1 -38.39 31.10 4.58
CA MET A 1 -37.06 31.46 5.09
C MET A 1 -36.60 30.33 5.99
N TRP A 2 -35.57 29.59 5.60
CA TRP A 2 -35.08 28.43 6.35
C TRP A 2 -34.58 28.87 7.72
N LYS A 3 -34.95 28.12 8.78
CA LYS A 3 -34.42 28.41 10.11
C LYS A 3 -33.00 27.85 10.19
N MET A 4 -32.09 28.58 10.83
CA MET A 4 -30.68 28.20 11.01
C MET A 4 -30.49 26.80 11.63
N HIS A 5 -31.50 26.28 12.32
CA HIS A 5 -31.51 24.94 12.87
C HIS A 5 -31.60 23.84 11.79
N GLU A 6 -32.46 24.03 10.78
CA GLU A 6 -32.71 23.04 9.72
C GLU A 6 -31.49 22.87 8.81
N ILE A 7 -30.80 23.98 8.50
CA ILE A 7 -29.56 23.97 7.72
C ILE A 7 -28.45 23.20 8.46
N ARG A 8 -28.37 23.34 9.80
CA ARG A 8 -27.38 22.62 10.62
C ARG A 8 -27.65 21.12 10.68
N GLU A 9 -28.91 20.72 10.76
CA GLU A 9 -29.29 19.30 10.71
C GLU A 9 -28.92 18.68 9.35
N MET A 10 -29.17 19.39 8.24
CA MET A 10 -28.79 18.91 6.91
C MET A 10 -27.27 18.81 6.72
N ILE A 11 -26.49 19.74 7.26
CA ILE A 11 -25.02 19.67 7.22
C ILE A 11 -24.53 18.44 8.01
N LYS A 12 -25.06 18.19 9.21
CA LYS A 12 -24.70 17.00 10.01
C LYS A 12 -25.06 15.69 9.31
N LEU A 13 -26.29 15.59 8.79
CA LEU A 13 -26.72 14.42 8.03
C LEU A 13 -25.87 14.22 6.77
N PHE A 14 -25.47 15.31 6.12
CA PHE A 14 -24.55 15.24 4.99
C PHE A 14 -23.17 14.76 5.43
N GLU A 15 -22.61 15.25 6.53
CA GLU A 15 -21.33 14.81 7.11
C GLU A 15 -21.32 13.32 7.49
N GLU A 16 -22.38 12.82 8.11
CA GLU A 16 -22.54 11.41 8.49
C GLU A 16 -22.82 10.49 7.28
N SER A 17 -23.33 11.06 6.19
CA SER A 17 -23.60 10.33 4.95
C SER A 17 -22.34 10.19 4.10
N SER A 18 -22.22 9.11 3.32
CA SER A 18 -21.11 8.88 2.38
C SER A 18 -21.25 9.66 1.05
N LEU A 19 -22.15 10.64 1.00
CA LEU A 19 -22.39 11.47 -0.19
C LEU A 19 -21.26 12.49 -0.37
N GLN A 20 -20.73 12.55 -1.59
CA GLN A 20 -19.65 13.47 -1.99
C GLN A 20 -20.21 14.84 -2.40
N GLU A 21 -21.44 14.88 -2.93
CA GLU A 21 -22.13 16.10 -3.34
C GLU A 21 -23.64 15.94 -3.10
N MET A 22 -24.29 17.00 -2.64
CA MET A 22 -25.73 17.07 -2.43
C MET A 22 -26.23 18.42 -2.95
N GLU A 23 -27.12 18.37 -3.94
CA GLU A 23 -27.79 19.54 -4.51
C GLU A 23 -29.28 19.46 -4.21
N VAL A 24 -29.81 20.53 -3.62
CA VAL A 24 -31.24 20.66 -3.31
C VAL A 24 -31.78 21.89 -4.03
N ASP A 25 -32.66 21.64 -5.01
CA ASP A 25 -33.39 22.67 -5.73
C ASP A 25 -34.75 22.91 -5.04
N LEU A 26 -35.09 24.18 -4.84
CA LEU A 26 -36.30 24.58 -4.15
C LEU A 26 -37.20 25.35 -5.12
N GLU A 27 -38.20 24.64 -5.63
CA GLU A 27 -39.09 25.09 -6.71
C GLU A 27 -39.90 26.36 -6.36
N ASP A 28 -40.01 26.73 -5.07
CA ASP A 28 -40.88 27.83 -4.62
C ASP A 28 -40.12 29.06 -4.06
N ALA A 29 -38.79 29.01 -3.95
CA ALA A 29 -38.03 30.08 -3.27
C ALA A 29 -36.74 30.54 -3.97
N GLY A 30 -36.48 30.07 -5.19
CA GLY A 30 -35.31 30.47 -6.01
C GLY A 30 -33.96 30.28 -5.31
N SER A 31 -33.91 29.47 -4.25
CA SER A 31 -32.75 29.30 -3.40
C SER A 31 -32.21 27.90 -3.61
N LYS A 32 -31.13 27.81 -4.38
CA LYS A 32 -30.41 26.57 -4.65
C LYS A 32 -29.32 26.36 -3.61
N ILE A 33 -29.28 25.19 -2.98
CA ILE A 33 -28.25 24.84 -2.00
C ILE A 33 -27.43 23.68 -2.54
N SER A 34 -26.12 23.90 -2.70
CA SER A 34 -25.15 22.89 -3.14
C SER A 34 -24.12 22.67 -2.04
N LEU A 35 -24.06 21.46 -1.49
CA LEU A 35 -23.05 21.03 -0.52
C LEU A 35 -22.11 20.04 -1.21
N LYS A 36 -20.81 20.28 -1.10
CA LYS A 36 -19.77 19.39 -1.64
C LYS A 36 -18.76 19.09 -0.56
N LYS A 37 -18.46 17.82 -0.33
CA LYS A 37 -17.33 17.42 0.52
C LYS A 37 -16.08 17.57 -0.33
N GLN A 38 -15.20 18.47 0.06
CA GLN A 38 -13.94 18.65 -0.62
C GLN A 38 -12.92 17.66 -0.04
N GLU A 39 -12.76 16.51 -0.68
CA GLU A 39 -11.49 15.80 -0.60
C GLU A 39 -10.50 16.51 -1.53
N ASN A 40 -9.41 16.97 -0.94
CA ASN A 40 -8.38 17.73 -1.63
C ASN A 40 -7.59 16.78 -2.54
N ALA A 41 -8.00 16.65 -3.81
CA ALA A 41 -7.23 15.98 -4.86
C ALA A 41 -6.83 16.99 -5.93
N LEU A 42 -5.55 17.37 -5.87
CA LEU A 42 -4.89 18.29 -6.79
C LEU A 42 -4.63 17.61 -8.15
N GLU A 43 -5.06 18.34 -9.18
CA GLU A 43 -4.42 18.51 -10.49
C GLU A 43 -4.55 17.41 -11.57
N SER A 44 -5.42 17.76 -12.52
CA SER A 44 -5.54 17.28 -13.89
C SER A 44 -4.24 17.46 -14.70
N TYR A 45 -3.67 16.36 -15.20
CA TYR A 45 -2.57 16.40 -16.17
C TYR A 45 -3.08 16.54 -17.60
N VAL A 46 -2.56 17.56 -18.29
CA VAL A 46 -2.65 17.77 -19.74
C VAL A 46 -1.86 16.68 -20.46
N ARG A 47 -2.52 15.95 -21.37
CA ARG A 47 -1.91 14.94 -22.25
C ARG A 47 -1.42 15.64 -23.53
N ILE A 48 -0.10 15.63 -23.76
CA ILE A 48 0.50 15.95 -25.06
C ILE A 48 1.18 14.67 -25.56
N GLU A 49 0.66 14.08 -26.63
CA GLU A 49 1.26 12.92 -27.30
C GLU A 49 2.26 13.38 -28.38
N PRO A 50 3.51 12.89 -28.39
CA PRO A 50 4.39 13.03 -29.54
C PRO A 50 4.13 11.92 -30.60
N PRO A 51 4.35 12.20 -31.90
CA PRO A 51 3.99 11.30 -32.98
C PRO A 51 4.97 10.12 -33.11
N THR A 52 4.40 8.95 -33.36
CA THR A 52 5.07 7.70 -33.75
C THR A 52 5.80 7.83 -35.09
N ALA A 53 7.10 7.54 -35.09
CA ALA A 53 7.85 7.17 -36.29
C ALA A 53 8.12 5.65 -36.26
N GLN A 54 7.40 4.89 -37.07
CA GLN A 54 7.69 3.47 -37.31
C GLN A 54 8.46 3.33 -38.64
N VAL A 55 9.77 3.13 -38.53
CA VAL A 55 10.57 2.33 -39.46
C VAL A 55 10.69 0.96 -38.78
N VAL A 56 10.36 -0.18 -39.39
CA VAL A 56 11.22 -0.99 -40.26
C VAL A 56 10.32 -2.09 -40.87
N SER A 57 10.39 -2.30 -42.19
CA SER A 57 9.90 -3.53 -42.81
C SER A 57 11.02 -4.12 -43.67
N LEU A 58 11.58 -5.23 -43.20
CA LEU A 58 12.39 -6.13 -44.00
C LEU A 58 11.79 -7.52 -43.86
N ALA A 59 11.10 -7.93 -44.92
CA ALA A 59 10.57 -9.25 -45.10
C ALA A 59 11.71 -10.28 -45.24
N VAL A 60 11.73 -11.27 -44.34
CA VAL A 60 12.48 -12.51 -44.54
C VAL A 60 11.46 -13.61 -44.84
N LYS A 61 11.58 -14.18 -46.03
CA LYS A 61 10.78 -15.32 -46.51
C LYS A 61 11.09 -16.56 -45.67
N GLU A 62 10.05 -17.16 -45.10
CA GLU A 62 10.05 -18.55 -44.64
C GLU A 62 10.08 -19.52 -45.83
N ALA A 63 10.88 -20.57 -45.70
CA ALA A 63 10.75 -21.81 -46.47
C ALA A 63 10.61 -22.97 -45.46
N PRO A 64 9.63 -23.89 -45.63
CA PRO A 64 9.43 -24.97 -44.70
C PRO A 64 10.33 -26.16 -45.06
N VAL A 65 11.01 -26.73 -44.07
CA VAL A 65 11.62 -28.06 -44.15
C VAL A 65 10.94 -28.96 -43.12
N PRO A 66 10.32 -30.08 -43.52
CA PRO A 66 9.72 -31.01 -42.59
C PRO A 66 10.79 -31.98 -42.09
N VAL A 67 11.06 -31.99 -40.78
CA VAL A 67 11.79 -33.08 -40.14
C VAL A 67 10.90 -33.70 -39.07
N LYS A 68 10.36 -34.85 -39.44
CA LYS A 68 9.74 -35.85 -38.60
C LYS A 68 10.86 -36.58 -37.85
N GLN A 69 10.91 -36.52 -36.51
CA GLN A 69 11.24 -37.72 -35.72
C GLN A 69 11.04 -37.57 -34.21
N GLU A 70 10.26 -38.55 -33.73
CA GLU A 70 10.37 -39.35 -32.51
C GLU A 70 10.40 -38.73 -31.11
N ILE A 71 9.42 -39.22 -30.36
CA ILE A 71 9.19 -39.08 -28.94
C ILE A 71 9.98 -40.20 -28.25
N PRO A 72 10.78 -39.89 -27.23
CA PRO A 72 11.02 -40.83 -26.15
C PRO A 72 10.51 -40.24 -24.83
N ARG A 73 9.45 -40.86 -24.30
CA ARG A 73 9.28 -41.04 -22.85
C ARG A 73 9.93 -42.39 -22.48
N PRO A 74 10.19 -42.74 -21.21
CA PRO A 74 10.09 -41.97 -19.95
C PRO A 74 11.34 -42.16 -19.04
N VAL A 75 11.57 -41.28 -18.04
CA VAL A 75 11.98 -41.72 -16.69
C VAL A 75 11.49 -40.71 -15.66
N VAL A 76 10.61 -41.17 -14.77
CA VAL A 76 10.27 -40.55 -13.49
C VAL A 76 11.51 -40.57 -12.60
N GLN A 77 12.01 -39.40 -12.20
CA GLN A 77 13.04 -39.30 -11.17
C GLN A 77 12.53 -38.48 -10.00
N SER A 78 11.96 -39.21 -9.04
CA SER A 78 11.76 -38.77 -7.66
C SER A 78 13.14 -38.63 -7.02
N VAL A 79 13.50 -37.42 -6.60
CA VAL A 79 14.56 -37.19 -5.62
C VAL A 79 13.97 -36.37 -4.49
N ALA A 80 13.57 -37.10 -3.44
CA ALA A 80 13.53 -36.59 -2.09
C ALA A 80 14.93 -36.78 -1.48
N VAL A 81 15.57 -35.70 -1.09
CA VAL A 81 16.69 -35.62 -0.13
C VAL A 81 16.56 -34.21 0.47
N GLU A 82 15.90 -34.08 1.62
CA GLU A 82 16.49 -34.21 2.96
C GLU A 82 17.52 -33.10 3.20
N SER A 83 17.06 -32.08 3.94
CA SER A 83 17.76 -31.42 5.05
C SER A 83 19.19 -30.90 4.82
N GLU A 84 19.30 -29.59 4.59
CA GLU A 84 20.37 -28.80 5.21
C GLU A 84 19.78 -27.61 5.97
N ILE A 85 19.86 -27.78 7.28
CA ILE A 85 19.55 -26.87 8.37
C ILE A 85 20.84 -26.10 8.63
N VAL A 86 20.86 -24.77 8.44
CA VAL A 86 21.51 -23.82 9.36
C VAL A 86 21.27 -22.38 8.90
N GLN A 87 20.37 -21.68 9.57
CA GLN A 87 20.72 -20.42 10.23
C GLN A 87 19.80 -20.21 11.42
N GLU A 88 20.29 -20.68 12.56
CA GLU A 88 19.82 -20.38 13.89
C GLU A 88 20.07 -18.89 14.17
N LYS A 89 19.08 -18.03 13.88
CA LYS A 89 18.95 -16.75 14.57
C LYS A 89 17.76 -16.89 15.52
N SER A 90 18.11 -17.11 16.78
CA SER A 90 17.26 -17.25 17.95
C SER A 90 15.96 -16.43 17.83
N THR A 91 14.91 -17.06 17.31
CA THR A 91 13.55 -16.54 17.37
C THR A 91 13.05 -16.92 18.75
N ARG A 92 13.34 -16.05 19.72
CA ARG A 92 12.52 -15.98 20.91
C ARG A 92 11.12 -15.72 20.37
N SER A 93 10.23 -16.71 20.45
CA SER A 93 8.84 -16.57 20.05
C SER A 93 8.26 -15.44 20.90
N ILE A 94 8.21 -14.24 20.34
CA ILE A 94 7.63 -13.09 21.00
C ILE A 94 6.13 -13.32 20.90
N ASP A 95 5.50 -13.52 22.05
CA ASP A 95 4.05 -13.56 22.08
C ASP A 95 3.55 -12.15 21.76
N ALA A 96 2.88 -12.01 20.61
CA ALA A 96 2.34 -10.73 20.17
C ALA A 96 1.20 -10.19 21.08
N ASN A 97 0.85 -10.90 22.15
CA ASN A 97 -0.07 -10.44 23.20
C ASN A 97 0.62 -10.15 24.53
N ASP A 98 1.96 -10.19 24.59
CA ASP A 98 2.69 -9.70 25.75
C ASP A 98 2.43 -8.19 25.93
N PRO A 99 2.07 -7.73 27.14
CA PRO A 99 1.74 -6.32 27.37
C PRO A 99 2.92 -5.37 27.17
N SER A 100 4.16 -5.88 27.08
CA SER A 100 5.36 -5.10 26.80
C SER A 100 5.63 -4.92 25.30
N ILE A 101 4.76 -5.46 24.44
CA ILE A 101 4.87 -5.35 22.98
C ILE A 101 3.85 -4.35 22.47
N TYR A 102 4.37 -3.26 21.91
CA TYR A 102 3.60 -2.28 21.16
C TYR A 102 3.56 -2.64 19.67
N LYS A 103 2.40 -2.46 19.03
CA LYS A 103 2.20 -2.72 17.61
C LYS A 103 2.10 -1.40 16.87
N ILE A 104 3.07 -1.13 16.00
CA ILE A 104 2.94 -0.02 15.04
C ILE A 104 2.02 -0.52 13.93
N ILE A 105 0.91 0.17 13.72
CA ILE A 105 -0.15 -0.22 12.76
C ILE A 105 -0.17 0.72 11.56
N SER A 106 -0.71 0.23 10.45
CA SER A 106 -0.95 1.05 9.27
C SER A 106 -2.14 1.99 9.48
N PRO A 107 -1.98 3.31 9.36
CA PRO A 107 -3.09 4.27 9.48
C PRO A 107 -3.95 4.35 8.22
N MET A 108 -3.55 3.69 7.12
CA MET A 108 -4.23 3.73 5.84
C MET A 108 -4.03 2.45 5.03
N VAL A 109 -4.76 2.32 3.93
CA VAL A 109 -4.48 1.29 2.93
C VAL A 109 -3.37 1.79 2.01
N GLY A 110 -2.36 0.97 1.74
CA GLY A 110 -1.24 1.37 0.88
C GLY A 110 -0.23 0.25 0.63
N THR A 111 0.84 0.56 -0.08
CA THR A 111 1.97 -0.33 -0.30
C THR A 111 3.08 -0.01 0.68
N PHE A 112 3.54 -1.01 1.43
CA PHE A 112 4.59 -0.85 2.44
C PHE A 112 5.99 -0.82 1.80
N TYR A 113 6.78 0.19 2.15
CA TYR A 113 8.21 0.27 1.81
C TYR A 113 9.06 0.46 3.04
N GLN A 114 10.09 -0.40 3.17
CA GLN A 114 11.00 -0.36 4.31
C GLN A 114 12.10 0.71 4.18
N ALA A 115 12.24 1.35 3.01
CA ALA A 115 13.29 2.31 2.68
C ALA A 115 12.71 3.49 1.88
N PRO A 116 13.37 4.66 1.86
CA PRO A 116 12.90 5.84 1.11
C PRO A 116 13.04 5.69 -0.43
N GLY A 117 13.71 4.66 -0.91
CA GLY A 117 13.89 4.35 -2.32
C GLY A 117 14.52 2.97 -2.52
N GLU A 118 14.58 2.51 -3.78
CA GLU A 118 15.00 1.12 -4.11
C GLU A 118 16.46 0.80 -3.71
N ASP A 119 17.36 1.77 -3.82
CA ASP A 119 18.79 1.61 -3.46
C ASP A 119 19.14 2.19 -2.07
N ALA A 120 18.14 2.64 -1.32
CA ALA A 120 18.35 3.23 -0.01
C ALA A 120 18.38 2.17 1.10
N ALA A 121 19.07 2.47 2.20
CA ALA A 121 19.01 1.62 3.38
C ALA A 121 17.60 1.62 3.98
N PRO A 122 17.16 0.51 4.61
CA PRO A 122 15.92 0.50 5.38
C PRO A 122 15.95 1.54 6.49
N PHE A 123 14.79 2.13 6.79
CA PHE A 123 14.62 3.06 7.91
C PHE A 123 15.02 2.42 9.24
N VAL A 124 14.61 1.17 9.45
CA VAL A 124 14.90 0.39 10.66
C VAL A 124 15.14 -1.08 10.35
N LYS A 125 15.82 -1.78 11.26
CA LYS A 125 16.06 -3.22 11.25
C LYS A 125 15.68 -3.83 12.60
N ILE A 126 15.51 -5.14 12.64
CA ILE A 126 15.30 -5.88 13.89
C ILE A 126 16.51 -5.68 14.81
N GLY A 127 16.25 -5.24 16.04
CA GLY A 127 17.23 -4.88 17.06
C GLY A 127 17.52 -3.38 17.15
N ASP A 128 17.01 -2.56 16.22
CA ASP A 128 17.22 -1.12 16.28
C ASP A 128 16.35 -0.47 17.36
N LYS A 129 16.92 0.54 18.03
CA LYS A 129 16.18 1.40 18.97
C LYS A 129 15.47 2.52 18.23
N VAL A 130 14.22 2.78 18.59
CA VAL A 130 13.37 3.83 18.01
C VAL A 130 12.85 4.76 19.10
N GLU A 131 12.65 6.02 18.74
CA GLU A 131 11.93 7.02 19.52
C GLU A 131 10.58 7.33 18.87
N LYS A 132 9.69 8.02 19.58
CA LYS A 132 8.33 8.31 19.10
C LYS A 132 8.27 8.91 17.69
N SER A 133 9.20 9.81 17.35
CA SER A 133 9.26 10.49 16.05
C SER A 133 10.21 9.80 15.05
N THR A 134 10.72 8.61 15.34
CA THR A 134 11.56 7.88 14.40
C THR A 134 10.69 7.36 13.25
N ILE A 135 11.06 7.68 12.01
CA ILE A 135 10.42 7.14 10.82
C ILE A 135 10.82 5.67 10.67
N VAL A 136 9.85 4.76 10.58
CA VAL A 136 10.07 3.31 10.51
C VAL A 136 9.79 2.71 9.14
N CYS A 137 8.92 3.33 8.34
CA CYS A 137 8.62 2.94 6.97
C CYS A 137 7.91 4.07 6.21
N ILE A 138 7.66 3.84 4.93
CA ILE A 138 6.76 4.65 4.12
C ILE A 138 5.61 3.77 3.63
N LEU A 139 4.41 4.34 3.58
CA LEU A 139 3.27 3.79 2.87
C LEU A 139 2.99 4.59 1.61
N GLU A 140 2.91 3.91 0.47
CA GLU A 140 2.45 4.51 -0.78
C GLU A 140 0.95 4.32 -0.93
N ALA A 141 0.21 5.42 -0.99
CA ALA A 141 -1.22 5.43 -1.27
C ALA A 141 -1.51 6.51 -2.33
N MET A 142 -2.13 6.12 -3.44
CA MET A 142 -2.47 7.06 -4.54
C MET A 142 -1.27 7.90 -5.03
N LYS A 143 -0.09 7.27 -5.16
CA LYS A 143 1.20 7.91 -5.52
C LYS A 143 1.77 8.90 -4.49
N LEU A 144 1.18 8.97 -3.30
CA LEU A 144 1.71 9.74 -2.19
C LEU A 144 2.48 8.81 -1.25
N PHE A 145 3.67 9.23 -0.85
CA PHE A 145 4.54 8.52 0.08
C PHE A 145 4.40 9.15 1.47
N ASN A 146 3.73 8.43 2.37
CA ASN A 146 3.50 8.89 3.74
C ASN A 146 4.46 8.17 4.68
N GLU A 147 5.25 8.95 5.40
CA GLU A 147 6.15 8.45 6.44
C GLU A 147 5.35 7.99 7.66
N ILE A 148 5.73 6.85 8.23
CA ILE A 148 5.13 6.30 9.44
C ILE A 148 6.13 6.44 10.58
N GLU A 149 5.70 7.08 11.66
CA GLU A 149 6.46 7.25 12.90
C GLU A 149 6.28 6.04 13.83
N ALA A 150 7.23 5.80 14.74
CA ALA A 150 7.15 4.70 15.69
C ALA A 150 6.09 4.91 16.79
N GLU A 151 5.77 6.17 17.12
CA GLU A 151 4.84 6.60 18.19
C GLU A 151 5.22 6.18 19.63
N VAL A 152 6.19 5.28 19.78
CA VAL A 152 6.68 4.72 21.03
C VAL A 152 8.21 4.71 21.07
N THR A 153 8.77 4.70 22.27
CA THR A 153 10.21 4.48 22.48
C THR A 153 10.44 3.00 22.83
N GLY A 154 11.39 2.35 22.16
CA GLY A 154 11.68 0.94 22.39
C GLY A 154 12.60 0.33 21.33
N GLU A 155 12.58 -1.00 21.21
CA GLU A 155 13.39 -1.77 20.27
C GLU A 155 12.51 -2.52 19.26
N ILE A 156 12.84 -2.46 17.96
CA ILE A 156 12.16 -3.24 16.91
C ILE A 156 12.48 -4.71 17.11
N VAL A 157 11.47 -5.51 17.43
CA VAL A 157 11.67 -6.96 17.64
C VAL A 157 11.22 -7.80 16.47
N GLU A 158 10.27 -7.30 15.66
CA GLU A 158 9.79 -8.00 14.47
C GLU A 158 9.24 -7.04 13.42
N ILE A 159 9.43 -7.39 12.15
CA ILE A 159 8.82 -6.71 10.98
C ILE A 159 7.84 -7.70 10.36
N LEU A 160 6.55 -7.35 10.38
CA LEU A 160 5.46 -8.27 10.04
C LEU A 160 5.06 -8.21 8.56
N VAL A 161 5.60 -7.25 7.81
CA VAL A 161 5.22 -6.96 6.43
C VAL A 161 6.45 -6.94 5.54
N LYS A 162 6.32 -7.46 4.32
CA LYS A 162 7.40 -7.47 3.31
C LYS A 162 7.42 -6.17 2.51
N ASN A 163 8.61 -5.75 2.06
CA ASN A 163 8.75 -4.62 1.14
C ASN A 163 7.92 -4.84 -0.14
N GLY A 164 7.17 -3.81 -0.55
CA GLY A 164 6.26 -3.85 -1.70
C GLY A 164 4.93 -4.57 -1.45
N GLN A 165 4.65 -4.98 -0.21
CA GLN A 165 3.38 -5.65 0.13
C GLN A 165 2.26 -4.63 0.34
N LEU A 166 1.06 -4.97 -0.13
CA LEU A 166 -0.16 -4.22 0.19
C LEU A 166 -0.56 -4.43 1.66
N VAL A 167 -0.89 -3.34 2.34
CA VAL A 167 -1.35 -3.32 3.73
C VAL A 167 -2.70 -2.64 3.86
N GLU A 168 -3.48 -3.09 4.84
CA GLU A 168 -4.80 -2.55 5.16
C GLU A 168 -4.76 -1.61 6.38
N HIS A 169 -5.79 -0.79 6.54
CA HIS A 169 -5.94 0.05 7.74
C HIS A 169 -5.98 -0.81 9.01
N GLY A 170 -5.19 -0.44 10.01
CA GLY A 170 -5.08 -1.13 11.29
C GLY A 170 -4.20 -2.38 11.26
N GLN A 171 -3.64 -2.74 10.11
CA GLN A 171 -2.75 -3.89 10.00
C GLN A 171 -1.44 -3.62 10.75
N PRO A 172 -1.00 -4.52 11.67
CA PRO A 172 0.30 -4.41 12.31
C PRO A 172 1.46 -4.50 11.30
N LEU A 173 2.38 -3.55 11.38
CA LEU A 173 3.57 -3.44 10.53
C LEU A 173 4.82 -3.91 11.28
N PHE A 174 4.95 -3.49 12.54
CA PHE A 174 6.10 -3.79 13.39
C PHE A 174 5.66 -4.18 14.80
N LEU A 175 6.47 -5.01 15.45
CA LEU A 175 6.43 -5.22 16.89
C LEU A 175 7.58 -4.48 17.54
N VAL A 176 7.27 -3.68 18.55
CA VAL A 176 8.24 -2.91 19.32
C VAL A 176 8.16 -3.35 20.77
N LYS A 177 9.29 -3.75 21.35
CA LYS A 177 9.37 -3.96 22.79
C LYS A 177 9.59 -2.60 23.46
N THR A 178 8.63 -2.16 24.26
CA THR A 178 8.70 -0.88 24.96
C THR A 178 9.69 -0.96 26.13
N GLU A 179 10.50 0.08 26.31
CA GLU A 179 11.40 0.24 27.47
C GLU A 179 10.72 0.96 28.64
#